data_AF-A0A7C2B6Y0-F1
#
_entry.id   AF-A0A7C2B6Y0-F1
#
_cell.length_a   1.000
_cell.length_b   1.000
_cell.length_c   1.000
_cell.angle_alpha   90.00
_cell.angle_beta   90.00
_cell.angle_gamma   90.00
#
_symmetry.space_group_name_H-M   'P 1'
#
loop_
_entity.id
_entity.type
_entity.pdbx_description
1 polymer ?
#
loop_
_entity_poly.entity_id
_entity_poly.type
_entity_poly.pdbx_seq_one_letter_code
_entity_poly.pdbx_strand_id
1 'polypeptide(L)'
;MEIPDDVWKFVEEARKRGYNVNKIAIAKVPFQRYYYYEDGEYVGEVGEEIALETNIVMCHDDLCILFYNDEPVLVMMRGGKPQIHDAKEL
;
A
#
# COMPACT_ATOMS: atom_id res chain seq x y z
N MET A 1 -15.69 -0.95 -4.25
CA MET A 1 -15.07 -0.16 -3.16
C MET A 1 -13.98 0.68 -3.80
N GLU A 2 -13.78 1.91 -3.36
CA GLU A 2 -12.78 2.81 -3.98
C GLU A 2 -11.49 2.83 -3.14
N ILE A 3 -10.36 3.05 -3.80
CA ILE A 3 -9.07 3.26 -3.12
C ILE A 3 -9.08 4.68 -2.55
N PRO A 4 -8.75 4.87 -1.25
CA PRO A 4 -8.69 6.19 -0.63
C PRO A 4 -7.68 7.14 -1.32
N ASP A 5 -8.01 8.43 -1.38
CA ASP A 5 -7.20 9.46 -2.06
C ASP A 5 -5.75 9.56 -1.57
N ASP A 6 -5.51 9.35 -0.27
CA ASP A 6 -4.16 9.37 0.31
C ASP A 6 -3.32 8.18 -0.17
N VAL A 7 -3.93 7.01 -0.31
CA VAL A 7 -3.29 5.82 -0.89
C VAL A 7 -2.98 6.05 -2.37
N TRP A 8 -3.89 6.68 -3.13
CA TRP A 8 -3.62 7.05 -4.52
C TRP A 8 -2.42 8.00 -4.64
N LYS A 9 -2.36 9.04 -3.81
CA LYS A 9 -1.21 9.97 -3.78
C LYS A 9 0.10 9.26 -3.45
N PHE A 10 0.07 8.28 -2.55
CA PHE A 10 1.23 7.46 -2.23
C PHE A 10 1.70 6.63 -3.43
N VAL A 11 0.77 5.98 -4.14
CA VAL A 11 1.07 5.21 -5.37
C VAL A 11 1.61 6.13 -6.47
N GLU A 12 1.05 7.32 -6.65
CA GLU A 12 1.56 8.31 -7.60
C GLU A 12 2.98 8.75 -7.27
N GLU A 13 3.27 9.01 -5.99
CA GLU A 13 4.62 9.35 -5.53
C GLU A 13 5.60 8.21 -5.77
N ALA A 14 5.21 6.96 -5.47
CA ALA A 14 6.02 5.78 -5.77
C ALA A 14 6.35 5.68 -7.27
N ARG A 15 5.36 5.91 -8.14
CA ARG A 15 5.55 5.91 -9.60
C ARG A 15 6.49 7.02 -10.06
N LYS A 16 6.39 8.24 -9.49
CA LYS A 16 7.31 9.35 -9.77
C LYS A 16 8.76 9.01 -9.38
N ARG A 17 8.94 8.19 -8.34
CA ARG A 17 10.25 7.67 -7.90
C ARG A 17 10.74 6.46 -8.71
N GLY A 18 9.97 6.00 -9.69
CA GLY A 18 10.36 4.93 -10.62
C GLY A 18 9.91 3.53 -10.20
N TYR A 19 9.10 3.38 -9.16
CA TYR A 19 8.55 2.08 -8.76
C TYR A 19 7.34 1.71 -9.61
N ASN A 20 7.35 0.51 -10.20
CA ASN A 20 6.21 -0.02 -10.93
C ASN A 20 5.27 -0.78 -9.97
N VAL A 21 4.20 -0.12 -9.54
CA VAL A 21 3.25 -0.64 -8.56
C VAL A 21 1.84 -0.58 -9.13
N ASN A 22 1.19 -1.73 -9.17
CA ASN A 22 -0.20 -1.89 -9.57
C ASN A 22 -1.05 -2.66 -8.56
N LYS A 23 -0.43 -3.21 -7.50
CA LYS A 23 -1.10 -3.98 -6.45
C LYS A 23 -1.23 -3.16 -5.18
N ILE A 24 -2.42 -3.14 -4.60
CA ILE A 24 -2.72 -2.42 -3.35
C ILE A 24 -3.57 -3.33 -2.46
N ALA A 25 -3.19 -3.46 -1.19
CA ALA A 25 -3.93 -4.17 -0.17
C ALA A 25 -4.25 -3.21 0.99
N ILE A 26 -5.52 -3.04 1.31
CA ILE A 26 -5.99 -2.16 2.39
C ILE A 26 -6.62 -3.00 3.48
N ALA A 27 -6.06 -2.97 4.68
CA ALA A 27 -6.51 -3.77 5.81
C ALA A 27 -7.98 -3.45 6.16
N LYS A 28 -8.76 -4.51 6.37
CA LYS A 28 -10.12 -4.46 6.91
C LYS A 28 -10.04 -4.63 8.42
N VAL A 29 -10.83 -3.85 9.15
CA VAL A 29 -11.00 -4.03 10.59
C VAL A 29 -12.12 -5.06 10.84
N PRO A 30 -11.90 -6.11 11.66
CA PRO A 30 -10.66 -6.47 12.35
C PRO A 30 -9.62 -7.11 11.41
N PHE A 31 -8.33 -6.83 11.70
CA PHE A 31 -7.11 -7.01 10.87
C PHE A 31 -6.78 -8.45 10.40
N GLN A 32 -7.73 -9.15 9.78
CA GLN A 32 -7.54 -10.51 9.27
C GLN A 32 -7.70 -10.61 7.76
N ARG A 33 -8.19 -9.55 7.11
CA ARG A 33 -8.41 -9.51 5.67
C ARG A 33 -8.01 -8.15 5.11
N TYR A 34 -7.72 -8.12 3.82
CA TYR A 34 -7.42 -6.93 3.06
C TYR A 34 -8.38 -6.83 1.88
N TYR A 35 -8.84 -5.61 1.58
CA TYR A 35 -9.40 -5.30 0.27
C TYR A 35 -8.24 -5.21 -0.72
N TYR A 36 -8.25 -6.09 -1.72
CA TYR A 36 -7.20 -6.21 -2.71
C TYR A 36 -7.61 -5.56 -4.02
N TYR A 37 -6.68 -4.79 -4.59
CA TYR A 37 -6.84 -4.06 -5.83
C TYR A 37 -5.66 -4.35 -6.76
N GLU A 38 -5.96 -4.48 -8.04
CA GLU A 38 -4.96 -4.69 -9.09
C GLU A 38 -5.31 -3.79 -10.29
N ASP A 39 -4.32 -3.07 -10.79
CA ASP A 39 -4.47 -2.07 -11.87
C ASP A 39 -5.54 -1.00 -11.57
N GLY A 40 -5.80 -0.74 -10.28
CA GLY A 40 -6.81 0.21 -9.81
C GLY A 40 -8.22 -0.38 -9.65
N GLU A 41 -8.44 -1.63 -10.05
CA GLU A 41 -9.72 -2.31 -9.95
C GLU A 41 -9.79 -3.16 -8.68
N TYR A 42 -10.98 -3.23 -8.06
CA TYR A 42 -11.21 -4.08 -6.89
C TYR A 42 -11.31 -5.55 -7.31
N VAL A 43 -10.41 -6.39 -6.80
CA VAL A 43 -10.35 -7.83 -7.13
C VAL A 43 -11.10 -8.69 -6.12
N GLY A 44 -10.97 -8.39 -4.81
CA GLY A 44 -11.61 -9.19 -3.77
C GLY A 44 -11.04 -8.97 -2.37
N GLU A 45 -11.42 -9.85 -1.43
CA GLU A 45 -10.89 -9.87 -0.07
C GLU A 45 -9.89 -11.02 0.12
N VAL A 46 -8.64 -10.69 0.44
CA VAL A 46 -7.54 -11.64 0.69
C VAL A 46 -7.15 -11.68 2.18
N GLY A 47 -6.57 -12.78 2.64
CA GLY A 47 -6.08 -12.99 4.00
C GLY A 47 -4.56 -12.93 4.10
N GLU A 48 -3.96 -13.91 4.78
CA GLU A 48 -2.52 -14.03 5.03
C GLU A 48 -1.70 -14.23 3.74
N GLU A 49 -2.32 -14.75 2.67
CA GLU A 49 -1.68 -14.98 1.38
C GLU A 49 -1.11 -13.70 0.73
N ILE A 50 -1.59 -12.52 1.14
CA ILE A 50 -1.09 -11.24 0.67
C ILE A 50 0.38 -11.00 1.04
N ALA A 51 0.89 -11.68 2.08
CA ALA A 51 2.30 -11.59 2.48
C ALA A 51 3.27 -12.21 1.46
N LEU A 52 2.76 -12.97 0.47
CA LEU A 52 3.54 -13.52 -0.63
C LEU A 52 3.58 -12.60 -1.86
N GLU A 53 2.78 -11.53 -1.87
CA GLU A 53 2.73 -10.59 -2.98
C GLU A 53 3.95 -9.67 -2.97
N THR A 54 4.50 -9.45 -4.16
CA THR A 54 5.65 -8.57 -4.38
C THR A 54 5.19 -7.30 -5.11
N ASN A 55 5.92 -6.20 -4.96
CA ASN A 55 5.63 -4.92 -5.62
C ASN A 55 4.21 -4.41 -5.28
N ILE A 56 3.91 -4.41 -3.97
CA ILE A 56 2.59 -4.15 -3.41
C ILE A 56 2.63 -3.02 -2.39
N VAL A 57 1.59 -2.18 -2.41
CA VAL A 57 1.31 -1.25 -1.31
C VAL A 57 0.40 -1.93 -0.30
N MET A 58 0.86 -2.05 0.94
CA MET A 58 0.05 -2.53 2.05
C MET A 58 -0.29 -1.39 2.99
N CYS A 59 -1.58 -1.14 3.19
CA CYS A 59 -2.10 -0.06 4.02
C CYS A 59 -2.84 -0.60 5.24
N HIS A 60 -2.49 -0.07 6.40
CA HIS A 60 -3.24 -0.14 7.64
C HIS A 60 -3.88 1.23 7.94
N ASP A 61 -4.53 1.36 9.10
CA ASP A 61 -5.24 2.59 9.48
C ASP A 61 -4.30 3.79 9.63
N ASP A 62 -3.08 3.55 10.10
CA ASP A 62 -2.08 4.55 10.51
C ASP A 62 -0.87 4.64 9.58
N LEU A 63 -0.72 3.72 8.63
CA LEU A 63 0.41 3.73 7.68
C LEU A 63 0.12 2.97 6.39
N CYS A 64 0.86 3.29 5.33
CA CYS A 64 1.00 2.46 4.14
C CYS A 64 2.49 2.21 3.88
N ILE A 65 2.83 0.99 3.43
CA ILE A 65 4.19 0.60 3.08
C ILE A 65 4.17 0.11 1.63
N LEU A 66 5.15 0.55 0.84
CA LEU A 66 5.47 -0.09 -0.43
C LEU A 66 6.56 -1.12 -0.22
N PHE A 67 6.23 -2.39 -0.51
CA PHE A 67 7.19 -3.46 -0.66
C PHE A 67 7.54 -3.62 -2.14
N TYR A 68 8.81 -3.53 -2.50
CA TYR A 68 9.30 -3.67 -3.86
C TYR A 68 10.46 -4.65 -3.91
N ASN A 69 10.35 -5.72 -4.70
CA ASN A 69 11.23 -6.89 -4.63
C ASN A 69 11.44 -7.39 -3.18
N ASP A 70 10.34 -7.56 -2.44
CA ASP A 70 10.29 -8.02 -1.04
C ASP A 70 10.96 -7.11 0.01
N GLU A 71 11.42 -5.92 -0.39
CA GLU A 71 12.03 -4.93 0.50
C GLU A 71 11.08 -3.75 0.71
N PRO A 72 10.88 -3.27 1.95
CA PRO A 72 10.19 -2.01 2.17
C PRO A 72 11.04 -0.87 1.59
N VAL A 73 10.46 -0.06 0.69
CA VAL A 73 11.18 1.04 0.03
C VAL A 73 10.59 2.40 0.35
N LEU A 74 9.28 2.49 0.56
CA LEU A 74 8.60 3.73 0.93
C LEU A 74 7.59 3.47 2.04
N VAL A 75 7.43 4.44 2.92
CA VAL A 75 6.44 4.43 3.99
C VAL A 75 5.67 5.74 3.97
N MET A 76 4.35 5.66 4.03
CA MET A 76 3.47 6.79 4.29
C MET A 76 2.85 6.65 5.67
N MET A 77 3.11 7.61 6.57
CA MET A 77 2.37 7.70 7.82
C MET A 77 1.02 8.39 7.57
N ARG A 78 -0.08 7.77 8.02
CA ARG A 78 -1.46 8.24 7.89
C ARG A 78 -1.91 8.88 9.21
N GLY A 79 -2.56 10.04 9.10
CA GLY A 79 -2.99 10.83 10.26
C GLY A 79 -2.53 12.28 10.16
N GLY A 80 -3.47 13.22 10.16
CA GLY A 80 -3.17 14.63 9.88
C GLY A 80 -2.80 14.85 8.40
N LYS A 81 -1.61 15.38 8.12
CA LYS A 81 -1.07 15.52 6.75
C LYS A 81 -0.18 14.32 6.45
N PRO A 82 -0.52 13.44 5.49
CA PRO A 82 0.31 12.29 5.15
C PRO A 82 1.75 12.68 4.85
N GLN A 83 2.70 11.94 5.40
CA GLN A 83 4.14 12.15 5.19
C GLN A 83 4.73 10.89 4.60
N ILE A 84 5.53 11.06 3.54
CA ILE A 84 6.14 9.96 2.79
C ILE A 84 7.65 9.99 3.04
N HIS A 85 8.20 8.87 3.49
CA HIS A 85 9.61 8.68 3.83
C HIS A 85 10.20 7.54 3.01
N ASP A 86 11.50 7.59 2.75
CA ASP A 86 12.22 6.39 2.32
C ASP A 86 12.32 5.44 3.50
N ALA A 87 12.06 4.14 3.29
CA ALA A 87 12.00 3.17 4.38
C ALA A 87 13.34 3.03 5.15
N LYS A 88 14.46 3.42 4.52
CA LYS A 88 15.80 3.40 5.13
C LYS A 88 16.04 4.55 6.13
N GLU A 89 15.16 5.53 6.18
CA GLU A 89 15.27 6.72 7.03
C GLU A 89 14.46 6.61 8.34
N LEU A 90 13.75 5.51 8.55
CA LEU A 90 12.92 5.20 9.72
C LEU A 90 13.58 4.15 10.62
#